data_AF-A0A7C4SJH0-F1
#
_entry.id   AF-A0A7C4SJH0-F1
#
_cell.length_a   1.000
_cell.length_b   1.000
_cell.length_c   1.000
_cell.angle_alpha   90.00
_cell.angle_beta   90.00
_cell.angle_gamma   90.00
#
_symmetry.space_group_name_H-M   'P 1'
#
loop_
_entity.id
_entity.type
_entity.pdbx_description
1 polymer ?
#
loop_
_entity_poly.entity_id
_entity_poly.type
_entity_poly.pdbx_seq_one_letter_code
_entity_poly.pdbx_strand_id
1 'polypeptide(L)' 'MFSALVEAAMEKARYRQLEDGTYYGEIEVYPEVYAIGQTLEECRRELEEVLIEWLQDRLSRP' A
#
# COMPACT_ATOMS: atom_id res chain seq x y z
N MET A 1 9.74 -1.51 13.58
CA MET A 1 10.97 -2.19 13.12
C MET A 1 10.88 -2.64 11.64
N PHE A 2 10.01 -2.05 10.81
CA PHE A 2 9.94 -2.30 9.36
C PHE A 2 10.03 -1.01 8.52
N SER A 3 10.25 0.17 9.13
CA SER A 3 9.99 1.44 8.46
C SER A 3 10.83 1.63 7.19
N ALA A 4 12.11 1.26 7.18
CA ALA A 4 12.94 1.39 5.98
C ALA A 4 12.46 0.52 4.79
N LEU A 5 11.91 -0.68 5.05
CA LEU A 5 11.36 -1.54 4.00
C LEU A 5 10.01 -1.01 3.49
N VAL A 6 9.18 -0.55 4.43
CA VAL A 6 7.87 0.04 4.14
C VAL A 6 8.04 1.33 3.34
N GLU A 7 8.89 2.26 3.80
CA GLU A 7 9.23 3.51 3.12
C GLU A 7 9.74 3.25 1.70
N ALA A 8 10.70 2.35 1.50
CA ALA A 8 11.24 2.04 0.18
C ALA A 8 10.22 1.41 -0.78
N ALA A 9 9.24 0.67 -0.26
CA ALA A 9 8.14 0.12 -1.06
C ALA A 9 7.07 1.19 -1.36
N MET A 10 6.75 2.05 -0.39
CA MET A 10 5.82 3.16 -0.53
C MET A 10 6.34 4.25 -1.48
N GLU A 11 7.65 4.44 -1.61
CA GLU A 11 8.26 5.29 -2.65
C GLU A 11 7.95 4.80 -4.08
N LYS A 12 7.65 3.51 -4.24
CA LYS A 12 7.26 2.90 -5.53
C LYS A 12 5.75 2.79 -5.71
N ALA A 13 4.97 3.27 -4.74
CA ALA A 13 3.52 3.25 -4.82
C ALA A 13 3.04 4.17 -5.95
N ARG A 14 2.05 3.70 -6.69
CA ARG A 14 1.35 4.47 -7.71
C ARG A 14 -0.06 4.73 -7.25
N TYR A 15 -0.52 5.95 -7.47
CA TYR A 15 -1.85 6.39 -7.13
C TYR A 15 -2.59 6.82 -8.39
N ARG A 16 -3.86 6.46 -8.48
CA ARG A 16 -4.76 6.88 -9.56
C ARG A 16 -6.11 7.25 -8.96
N GLN A 17 -6.68 8.37 -9.41
CA GLN A 17 -8.05 8.70 -9.09
C GLN A 17 -9.00 7.90 -9.99
N LEU A 18 -10.03 7.31 -9.39
CA LEU A 18 -11.07 6.54 -10.07
C LEU A 18 -12.25 7.44 -10.48
N GLU A 19 -13.13 6.91 -11.33
CA GLU A 19 -14.28 7.66 -11.87
C GLU A 19 -15.29 8.10 -10.79
N ASP A 20 -15.36 7.37 -9.68
CA ASP A 20 -16.22 7.67 -8.52
C ASP A 20 -15.61 8.72 -7.57
N GLY A 21 -14.42 9.25 -7.89
CA GLY A 21 -13.71 10.25 -7.11
C GLY A 21 -12.81 9.67 -6.02
N THR A 22 -12.81 8.35 -5.81
CA THR A 22 -11.89 7.68 -4.87
C THR A 22 -10.48 7.58 -5.45
N TYR A 23 -9.51 7.28 -4.60
CA TYR A 23 -8.11 7.04 -4.97
C TYR A 23 -7.80 5.57 -4.80
N TYR A 24 -7.24 4.97 -5.84
CA TYR A 24 -6.66 3.65 -5.82
C TYR A 24 -5.14 3.77 -5.75
N GLY A 25 -4.54 3.03 -4.82
CA GLY A 25 -3.10 2.97 -4.59
C GLY A 25 -2.61 1.54 -4.70
N GLU A 26 -1.51 1.32 -5.42
CA GLU A 26 -0.91 0.00 -5.57
C GLU A 26 0.62 0.09 -5.56
N ILE A 27 1.27 -1.02 -5.24
CA ILE A 27 2.72 -1.16 -5.36
C ILE A 27 3.00 -2.18 -6.47
N GLU A 28 3.52 -1.74 -7.62
CA GLU A 28 3.67 -2.60 -8.82
C GLU A 28 4.43 -3.91 -8.56
N VAL A 29 5.39 -3.90 -7.63
CA VAL A 29 6.17 -5.10 -7.28
C VAL A 29 5.39 -6.10 -6.42
N TYR A 30 4.28 -5.68 -5.82
CA TYR A 30 3.42 -6.50 -4.96
C TYR A 30 1.94 -6.36 -5.39
N PRO A 31 1.49 -7.11 -6.41
CA PRO A 31 0.13 -6.98 -6.95
C PRO A 31 -0.99 -7.28 -5.95
N GLU A 32 -0.69 -8.01 -4.86
CA GLU A 32 -1.63 -8.30 -3.78
C GLU A 32 -1.77 -7.13 -2.78
N VAL A 33 -0.90 -6.12 -2.87
CA VAL A 33 -0.86 -4.96 -1.97
C VAL A 33 -1.42 -3.74 -2.70
N TYR A 34 -2.68 -3.45 -2.41
CA TYR A 34 -3.38 -2.28 -2.92
C TYR A 34 -4.36 -1.74 -1.86
N ALA A 35 -4.77 -0.49 -2.01
CA ALA A 35 -5.76 0.15 -1.16
C ALA A 35 -6.64 1.13 -1.95
N ILE A 36 -7.82 1.43 -1.41
CA ILE A 36 -8.73 2.44 -1.94
C ILE A 36 -9.09 3.38 -0.80
N GLY A 37 -9.07 4.70 -1.04
CA GLY A 37 -9.47 5.71 -0.07
C GLY A 37 -10.28 6.83 -0.71
N GLN A 38 -11.06 7.57 0.08
CA GLN A 38 -11.83 8.72 -0.40
C GLN A 38 -10.92 9.91 -0.74
N THR A 39 -9.73 9.95 -0.15
CA THR A 39 -8.68 10.95 -0.45
C THR A 39 -7.35 10.26 -0.73
N LEU A 40 -6.42 10.98 -1.37
CA LEU A 40 -5.07 10.48 -1.61
C LEU A 40 -4.35 10.13 -0.30
N GLU A 41 -4.53 10.94 0.74
CA GLU A 41 -3.86 10.74 2.03
C GLU A 41 -4.40 9.52 2.77
N GLU A 42 -5.73 9.32 2.75
CA GLU A 42 -6.36 8.11 3.27
C GLU A 42 -5.88 6.88 2.50
N CYS A 43 -5.93 6.91 1.17
CA CYS A 43 -5.45 5.80 0.34
C CYS A 43 -3.99 5.46 0.62
N ARG A 44 -3.13 6.45 0.82
CA ARG A 44 -1.71 6.25 1.19
C ARG A 44 -1.56 5.58 2.56
N ARG A 45 -2.33 6.02 3.56
CA ARG A 45 -2.29 5.44 4.91
C ARG A 45 -2.75 3.98 4.88
N GLU A 46 -3.88 3.70 4.25
CA GLU A 46 -4.41 2.34 4.13
C GLU A 46 -3.43 1.43 3.35
N LEU A 47 -2.80 1.94 2.29
CA LEU A 47 -1.79 1.19 1.53
C LEU A 47 -0.57 0.81 2.38
N GLU A 48 -0.14 1.70 3.27
CA GLU A 48 0.96 1.45 4.20
C GLU A 48 0.60 0.34 5.21
N GLU A 49 -0.63 0.36 5.74
CA GLU A 49 -1.13 -0.65 6.68
C GLU A 49 -1.22 -2.04 6.02
N VAL A 50 -1.83 -2.12 4.83
CA VAL A 50 -1.93 -3.37 4.05
C VAL A 50 -0.54 -3.92 3.72
N LEU A 51 0.42 -3.05 3.37
CA LEU A 51 1.80 -3.47 3.10
C LEU A 51 2.46 -4.07 4.35
N ILE A 52 2.27 -3.45 5.52
CA ILE A 52 2.82 -3.96 6.78
C ILE A 52 2.24 -5.33 7.12
N GLU A 53 0.92 -5.50 7.01
CA GLU A 53 0.25 -6.78 7.24
C GLU A 53 0.76 -7.86 6.28
N TRP A 54 0.88 -7.54 4.99
CA TRP A 54 1.41 -8.47 3.99
C TRP A 54 2.85 -8.91 4.29
N LEU A 55 3.71 -7.97 4.73
CA LEU A 55 5.08 -8.29 5.14
C LEU A 55 5.11 -9.19 6.38
N GLN A 56 4.26 -8.94 7.37
CA GLN A 56 4.16 -9.77 8.57
C GLN A 56 3.72 -11.19 8.22
N ASP A 57 2.73 -11.34 7.33
CA ASP A 57 2.26 -12.64 6.86
C ASP A 57 3.35 -13.42 6.11
N ARG A 58 4.15 -12.75 5.28
CA ARG A 58 5.25 -13.38 4.54
C ARG A 58 6.41 -13.80 5.44
N LEU A 59 6.73 -13.01 6.47
CA LEU A 59 7.82 -13.31 7.40
C LEU A 59 7.45 -14.34 8.47
N SER A 60 6.15 -14.49 8.76
CA SER A 60 5.65 -15.43 9.77
C SER A 60 5.40 -16.83 9.22
N ARG A 61 5.49 -17.04 7.91
CA ARG A 61 5.35 -18.36 7.28
C ARG A 61 6.73 -19.06 7.21
N PRO A 62 6.88 -20.25 7.82
CA PRO A 62 8.13 -21.04 7.80
C PRO A 62 8.43 -21.64 6.42
#